data_AF-A0A7D5RN00-F1
#
_entry.id   AF-A0A7D5RN00-F1
#
_cell.length_a   1.000
_cell.length_b   1.000
_cell.length_c   1.000
_cell.angle_alpha   90.00
_cell.angle_beta   90.00
_cell.angle_gamma   90.00
#
_symmetry.space_group_name_H-M   'P 1'
#
loop_
_entity.id
_entity.type
_entity.pdbx_description
1 polymer ?
#
loop_
_entity_poly.entity_id
_entity_poly.type
_entity_poly.pdbx_seq_one_letter_code
_entity_poly.pdbx_strand_id
1 'polypeptide(L)'
;MSRKKAKDQTKLYTHPVRTRVTESIYNRLNAFVGNGDCHSIGEVARRVLSKEKILYVLRDGSMDAAMEELIAIRKELNAIGVNINQIARHFHNASAPDQRLFHALKVAEQYNKVGDQVELLLNEISLLAKNGCKSDQREEYTGPAQL
;
A
#
# COMPACT_ATOMS: atom_id res chain seq x y z
N MET A 1 6.38 8.68 42.90
CA MET A 1 5.20 7.91 42.42
C MET A 1 5.47 6.42 42.58
N SER A 2 4.85 5.77 43.57
CA SER A 2 5.03 4.34 43.83
C SER A 2 4.18 3.53 42.85
N ARG A 3 4.79 2.64 42.08
CA ARG A 3 4.10 1.80 41.07
C ARG A 3 3.17 0.84 41.80
N LYS A 4 1.86 0.90 41.50
CA LYS A 4 0.87 -0.06 42.01
C LYS A 4 1.30 -1.48 41.63
N LYS A 5 1.33 -2.40 42.60
CA LYS A 5 1.64 -3.82 42.37
C LYS A 5 0.57 -4.43 41.47
N ALA A 6 0.98 -5.25 40.50
CA ALA A 6 0.05 -5.94 39.61
C ALA A 6 -0.80 -6.93 40.41
N LYS A 7 -2.09 -7.00 40.08
CA LYS A 7 -3.11 -7.77 40.82
C LYS A 7 -2.96 -9.29 40.63
N ASP A 8 -2.29 -9.72 39.57
CA ASP A 8 -2.12 -11.12 39.19
C ASP A 8 -0.61 -11.44 39.05
N GLN A 9 -0.06 -12.11 40.06
CA GLN A 9 1.37 -12.43 40.13
C GLN A 9 1.78 -13.50 39.13
N THR A 10 0.83 -14.30 38.62
CA THR A 10 1.10 -15.40 37.69
C THR A 10 1.51 -14.91 36.30
N LYS A 11 1.11 -13.69 35.93
CA LYS A 11 1.44 -13.04 34.63
C LYS A 11 2.70 -12.18 34.69
N LEU A 12 3.39 -12.16 35.83
CA LEU A 12 4.62 -11.38 35.98
C LEU A 12 5.81 -12.12 35.37
N TYR A 13 6.68 -11.36 34.70
CA TYR A 13 7.94 -11.87 34.16
C TYR A 13 8.95 -12.05 35.28
N THR A 14 8.96 -13.22 35.92
CA THR A 14 9.71 -13.48 37.14
C THR A 14 11.14 -13.99 36.89
N HIS A 15 11.38 -14.68 35.76
CA HIS A 15 12.67 -15.30 35.46
C HIS A 15 13.34 -14.70 34.22
N PRO A 16 14.61 -14.24 34.31
CA PRO A 16 15.34 -13.74 33.16
C PRO A 16 15.83 -14.90 32.28
N VAL A 17 15.62 -14.78 30.97
CA VAL A 17 16.20 -15.68 29.96
C VAL A 17 17.30 -14.93 29.23
N ARG A 18 18.53 -15.48 29.21
CA ARG A 18 19.69 -14.90 28.52
C ARG A 18 20.30 -15.96 27.61
N THR A 19 20.37 -15.67 26.32
CA THR A 19 20.96 -16.56 25.31
C THR A 19 21.87 -15.76 24.38
N ARG A 20 22.93 -16.41 23.89
CA ARG A 20 23.73 -15.87 22.79
C ARG A 20 23.11 -16.34 21.47
N VAL A 21 23.03 -15.43 20.51
CA VAL A 21 22.49 -15.70 19.17
C VAL A 21 23.53 -15.33 18.12
N THR A 22 23.49 -16.02 16.99
CA THR A 22 24.30 -15.69 15.82
C THR A 22 23.85 -14.35 15.22
N GLU A 23 24.76 -13.67 14.52
CA GLU A 23 24.49 -12.39 13.85
C GLU A 23 23.29 -12.45 12.88
N SER A 24 23.13 -13.56 12.15
CA SER A 24 21.97 -13.79 11.28
C SER A 24 20.64 -13.74 12.04
N ILE A 25 20.59 -14.38 13.21
CA ILE A 25 19.40 -14.41 14.08
C ILE A 25 19.19 -13.03 14.71
N TYR A 26 20.26 -12.36 15.13
CA TYR A 26 20.20 -11.01 15.67
C TYR A 26 19.58 -10.02 14.66
N ASN A 27 20.04 -10.04 13.41
CA ASN A 27 19.51 -9.22 12.33
C ASN A 27 18.04 -9.54 12.05
N ARG A 28 17.68 -10.83 12.05
CA ARG A 28 16.29 -11.26 11.90
C ARG A 28 15.39 -10.75 13.03
N LEU A 29 15.85 -10.79 14.27
CA LEU A 29 15.12 -10.26 15.43
C LEU A 29 14.96 -8.73 15.35
N ASN A 30 15.99 -8.02 14.89
CA ASN A 30 15.92 -6.58 14.66
C ASN A 30 14.90 -6.20 13.57
N ALA A 31 14.78 -7.00 12.50
CA ALA A 31 13.77 -6.77 11.48
C ALA A 31 12.34 -6.82 12.05
N PHE A 32 12.06 -7.72 12.99
CA PHE A 32 10.76 -7.79 13.68
C PHE A 32 10.47 -6.56 14.55
N VAL A 33 11.51 -5.92 15.10
CA VAL A 33 11.34 -4.69 15.88
C VAL A 33 11.08 -3.48 14.98
N GLY A 34 11.73 -3.42 13.81
CA GLY A 34 11.55 -2.32 12.86
C GLY A 34 10.20 -2.32 12.15
N ASN A 35 9.66 -3.51 11.83
CA ASN A 35 8.48 -3.67 10.96
C ASN A 35 7.26 -4.29 11.67
N GLY A 36 7.36 -4.61 12.95
CA GLY A 36 6.32 -5.31 13.71
C GLY A 36 5.77 -4.51 14.90
N ASP A 37 4.88 -5.16 15.65
CA ASP A 37 4.26 -4.63 16.88
C ASP A 37 5.19 -4.71 18.13
N CYS A 38 6.40 -5.24 17.98
CA CYS A 38 7.33 -5.43 19.08
C CYS A 38 8.28 -4.24 19.23
N HIS A 39 8.43 -3.72 20.44
CA HIS A 39 9.26 -2.52 20.72
C HIS A 39 10.70 -2.87 21.10
N SER A 40 11.00 -4.16 21.30
CA SER A 40 12.35 -4.62 21.65
C SER A 40 12.60 -6.08 21.23
N ILE A 41 13.88 -6.44 21.04
CA ILE A 41 14.29 -7.82 20.76
C ILE A 41 13.84 -8.77 21.88
N GLY A 42 13.90 -8.32 23.14
CA GLY A 42 13.44 -9.11 24.28
C GLY A 42 11.93 -9.35 24.28
N GLU A 43 11.15 -8.44 23.70
CA GLU A 43 9.72 -8.66 23.48
C GLU A 43 9.48 -9.67 22.35
N VAL A 44 10.20 -9.56 21.23
CA VAL A 44 10.14 -10.55 20.14
C VAL A 44 10.48 -11.93 20.66
N ALA A 45 11.62 -12.09 21.34
CA ALA A 45 12.06 -13.36 21.89
C ALA A 45 11.05 -13.96 22.88
N ARG A 46 10.46 -13.12 23.75
CA ARG A 46 9.41 -13.55 24.68
C ARG A 46 8.17 -14.04 23.94
N ARG A 47 7.66 -13.28 22.96
CA ARG A 47 6.48 -13.67 22.19
C ARG A 47 6.73 -14.97 21.42
N VAL A 48 7.92 -15.15 20.84
CA VAL A 48 8.33 -16.42 20.20
C VAL A 48 8.34 -17.58 21.20
N LEU A 49 8.95 -17.40 22.39
CA LEU A 49 9.01 -18.44 23.43
C LEU A 49 7.62 -18.79 24.00
N SER A 50 6.75 -17.80 24.15
CA SER A 50 5.36 -17.97 24.59
C SER A 50 4.42 -18.45 23.48
N LYS A 51 4.91 -18.65 22.25
CA LYS A 51 4.11 -18.96 21.05
C LYS A 51 2.97 -17.96 20.80
N GLU A 52 3.20 -16.71 21.19
CA GLU A 52 2.28 -15.60 20.93
C GLU A 52 2.41 -15.12 19.49
N LYS A 53 1.30 -14.65 18.92
CA LYS A 53 1.28 -14.12 17.55
C LYS A 53 2.08 -12.81 17.50
N ILE A 54 2.99 -12.72 16.53
CA ILE A 54 3.69 -11.48 16.21
C ILE A 54 3.04 -10.91 14.95
N LEU A 55 2.44 -9.73 15.08
CA LEU A 55 1.95 -8.99 13.92
C LEU A 55 3.16 -8.35 13.24
N TYR A 56 3.40 -8.75 12.00
CA TYR A 56 4.46 -8.22 11.15
C TYR A 56 3.83 -7.58 9.92
N VAL A 57 4.18 -6.32 9.65
CA VAL A 57 3.73 -5.65 8.44
C VAL A 57 4.72 -5.98 7.33
N LEU A 58 4.36 -6.93 6.48
CA LEU A 58 5.07 -7.14 5.23
C LEU A 58 4.65 -6.01 4.26
N ARG A 59 5.49 -4.98 4.13
CA ARG A 59 5.37 -4.02 3.04
C ARG A 59 5.91 -4.66 1.77
N ASP A 60 5.02 -5.19 0.94
CA ASP A 60 5.34 -5.55 -0.43
C ASP A 60 5.28 -4.28 -1.28
N GLY A 61 6.44 -3.68 -1.53
CA GLY A 61 6.56 -2.48 -2.36
C GLY A 61 6.51 -2.77 -3.87
N SER A 62 6.30 -4.02 -4.30
CA SER A 62 6.27 -4.35 -5.73
C SER A 62 5.12 -3.69 -6.49
N MET A 63 4.06 -3.30 -5.79
CA MET A 63 2.88 -2.66 -6.38
C MET A 63 2.84 -1.13 -6.15
N ASP A 64 3.77 -0.56 -5.37
CA ASP A 64 3.76 0.87 -5.05
C ASP A 64 3.96 1.73 -6.30
N ALA A 65 4.90 1.33 -7.18
CA ALA A 65 5.17 2.06 -8.43
C ALA A 65 3.96 2.06 -9.38
N ALA A 66 3.33 0.91 -9.59
CA ALA A 66 2.16 0.81 -10.45
C ALA A 66 0.95 1.57 -9.87
N MET A 67 0.82 1.61 -8.54
CA MET A 67 -0.20 2.43 -7.87
C MET A 67 0.04 3.94 -8.10
N GLU A 68 1.29 4.40 -8.06
CA GLU A 68 1.64 5.80 -8.36
C GLU A 68 1.24 6.19 -9.80
N GLU A 69 1.54 5.34 -10.78
CA GLU A 69 1.17 5.58 -12.19
C GLU A 69 -0.35 5.64 -12.39
N LEU A 70 -1.10 4.72 -11.79
CA LEU A 70 -2.57 4.74 -11.84
C LEU A 70 -3.17 6.00 -11.18
N ILE A 71 -2.57 6.48 -10.09
CA ILE A 71 -2.98 7.73 -9.44
C ILE A 71 -2.73 8.93 -10.37
N ALA A 72 -1.63 8.94 -11.13
CA ALA A 72 -1.33 10.00 -12.09
C ALA A 72 -2.37 10.03 -13.22
N ILE A 73 -2.66 8.88 -13.84
CA ILE A 73 -3.68 8.76 -14.91
C ILE A 73 -5.05 9.23 -14.41
N ARG A 74 -5.45 8.84 -13.18
CA ARG A 74 -6.71 9.29 -12.59
C ARG A 74 -6.79 10.81 -12.45
N LYS A 75 -5.69 11.47 -12.05
CA LYS A 75 -5.65 12.93 -11.91
C LYS A 75 -5.79 13.61 -13.27
N GLU A 76 -5.13 13.10 -14.30
CA GLU A 76 -5.21 13.64 -15.65
C GLU A 76 -6.61 13.49 -16.24
N LEU A 77 -7.23 12.31 -16.13
CA LEU A 77 -8.62 12.08 -16.55
C LEU A 77 -9.61 13.02 -15.82
N ASN A 78 -9.43 13.24 -14.53
CA ASN A 78 -10.25 14.18 -13.77
C ASN A 78 -10.10 15.63 -14.30
N ALA A 79 -8.88 16.06 -14.61
CA ALA A 79 -8.64 17.39 -15.18
C ALA A 79 -9.31 17.54 -16.56
N ILE A 80 -9.22 16.52 -17.41
CA ILE A 80 -9.89 16.51 -18.73
C ILE A 80 -11.41 16.58 -18.54
N GLY A 81 -11.97 15.78 -17.62
CA GLY A 81 -13.41 15.79 -17.33
C GLY A 81 -13.91 17.16 -16.83
N VAL A 82 -13.14 17.82 -15.97
CA VAL A 82 -13.44 19.20 -15.52
C VAL A 82 -13.44 20.17 -16.70
N ASN A 83 -12.46 20.08 -17.60
CA ASN A 83 -12.38 20.93 -18.80
C ASN A 83 -13.56 20.70 -19.75
N ILE A 84 -13.93 19.44 -20.01
CA ILE A 84 -15.09 19.10 -20.85
C ILE A 84 -16.37 19.69 -20.23
N ASN A 85 -16.55 19.55 -18.92
CA ASN A 85 -17.72 20.10 -18.22
C ASN A 85 -17.78 21.63 -18.30
N GLN A 86 -16.64 22.31 -18.22
CA GLN A 86 -16.57 23.76 -18.44
C GLN A 86 -16.97 24.13 -19.87
N ILE A 87 -16.41 23.45 -20.88
CA ILE A 87 -16.74 23.71 -22.28
C ILE A 87 -18.22 23.44 -22.56
N ALA A 88 -18.81 22.39 -21.98
CA ALA A 88 -20.24 22.08 -22.09
C ALA A 88 -21.12 23.19 -21.49
N ARG A 89 -20.74 23.73 -20.33
CA ARG A 89 -21.43 24.90 -19.73
C ARG A 89 -21.32 26.13 -20.63
N HIS A 90 -20.14 26.41 -21.19
CA HIS A 90 -19.96 27.52 -22.12
C HIS A 90 -20.74 27.35 -23.43
N PHE A 91 -20.80 26.12 -23.96
CA PHE A 91 -21.62 25.78 -25.12
C PHE A 91 -23.10 26.06 -24.87
N HIS A 92 -23.62 25.66 -23.71
CA HIS A 92 -25.03 25.87 -23.36
C HIS A 92 -25.37 27.36 -23.17
N ASN A 93 -24.43 28.14 -22.64
CA ASN A 93 -24.60 29.58 -22.43
C ASN A 93 -24.32 30.42 -23.70
N ALA A 94 -23.82 29.82 -24.78
CA ALA A 94 -23.47 30.54 -26.00
C ALA A 94 -24.69 30.84 -26.86
N SER A 95 -24.98 32.13 -27.04
CA SER A 95 -26.11 32.62 -27.83
C SER A 95 -25.87 32.50 -29.34
N ALA A 96 -24.64 32.70 -29.80
CA ALA A 96 -24.27 32.71 -31.21
C ALA A 96 -23.91 31.30 -31.74
N PRO A 97 -24.31 30.95 -32.98
CA PRO A 97 -24.02 29.65 -33.59
C PRO A 97 -22.51 29.39 -33.77
N ASP A 98 -21.72 30.41 -34.11
CA ASP A 98 -20.27 30.27 -34.29
C ASP A 98 -19.53 29.97 -32.98
N GLN A 99 -20.01 30.53 -31.86
CA GLN A 99 -19.48 30.23 -30.52
C GLN A 99 -19.78 28.78 -30.12
N ARG A 100 -20.98 28.29 -30.43
CA ARG A 100 -21.33 26.88 -30.21
C ARG A 100 -20.46 25.94 -31.04
N LEU A 101 -20.20 26.26 -32.31
CA LEU A 101 -19.30 25.48 -33.16
C LEU A 101 -17.87 25.45 -32.61
N PHE A 102 -17.35 26.59 -32.14
CA PHE A 102 -16.04 26.67 -31.51
C PHE A 102 -15.93 25.78 -30.25
N HIS A 103 -16.94 25.81 -29.38
CA HIS A 103 -16.98 24.96 -28.20
C HIS A 103 -17.09 23.47 -28.55
N ALA A 104 -17.86 23.11 -29.58
CA ALA A 104 -17.95 21.72 -30.05
C ALA A 104 -16.61 21.18 -30.56
N LEU A 105 -15.85 21.98 -31.31
CA LEU A 105 -14.50 21.62 -31.77
C LEU A 105 -13.53 21.43 -30.59
N LYS A 106 -13.60 22.28 -29.56
CA LYS A 106 -12.80 22.10 -28.34
C LYS A 106 -13.13 20.83 -27.57
N VAL A 107 -14.40 20.41 -27.54
CA VAL A 107 -14.78 19.13 -26.90
C VAL A 107 -14.14 17.96 -27.65
N ALA A 108 -14.15 17.98 -28.99
CA ALA A 108 -13.51 16.93 -29.79
C ALA A 108 -12.01 16.79 -29.49
N GLU A 109 -11.30 17.91 -29.31
CA GLU A 109 -9.88 17.91 -28.93
C GLU A 109 -9.66 17.27 -27.54
N GLN A 110 -10.53 17.54 -26.58
CA GLN A 110 -10.44 16.93 -25.25
C GLN A 110 -10.76 15.44 -25.26
N TYR A 111 -11.67 14.98 -26.14
CA TYR A 111 -11.96 13.55 -26.31
C TYR A 111 -10.76 12.75 -26.84
N ASN A 112 -9.96 13.34 -27.74
CA ASN A 112 -8.72 12.69 -28.19
C ASN A 112 -7.76 12.45 -27.01
N LYS A 113 -7.64 13.42 -26.11
CA LYS A 113 -6.79 13.30 -24.90
C LYS A 113 -7.30 12.23 -23.93
N VAL A 114 -8.62 12.01 -23.87
CA VAL A 114 -9.18 10.88 -23.10
C VAL A 114 -8.75 9.55 -23.71
N GLY A 115 -8.75 9.43 -25.05
CA GLY A 115 -8.28 8.24 -25.77
C GLY A 115 -6.85 7.86 -25.38
N ASP A 116 -5.93 8.83 -25.44
CA ASP A 116 -4.52 8.64 -25.09
C ASP A 116 -4.36 8.13 -23.63
N GLN A 117 -5.12 8.70 -22.70
CA GLN A 117 -5.10 8.30 -21.29
C GLN A 117 -5.68 6.90 -21.05
N VAL A 118 -6.71 6.52 -21.80
CA VAL A 118 -7.30 5.18 -21.73
C VAL A 118 -6.31 4.14 -22.27
N GLU A 119 -5.56 4.45 -23.33
CA GLU A 119 -4.52 3.56 -23.86
C GLU A 119 -3.39 3.34 -22.84
N LEU A 120 -2.91 4.41 -22.20
CA LEU A 120 -1.94 4.32 -21.10
C LEU A 120 -2.46 3.46 -19.95
N LEU A 121 -3.71 3.65 -19.54
CA LEU A 121 -4.35 2.85 -18.48
C LEU A 121 -4.42 1.36 -18.85
N LEU A 122 -4.79 1.03 -20.08
CA LEU A 122 -4.86 -0.36 -20.54
C LEU A 122 -3.50 -1.04 -20.58
N ASN A 123 -2.45 -0.29 -20.95
CA ASN A 123 -1.07 -0.78 -20.89
C ASN A 123 -0.63 -1.08 -19.45
N GLU A 124 -0.94 -0.20 -18.51
CA GLU A 124 -0.55 -0.38 -17.11
C GLU A 124 -1.30 -1.52 -16.44
N ILE A 125 -2.61 -1.67 -16.73
CA ILE A 125 -3.40 -2.83 -16.31
C ILE A 125 -2.83 -4.13 -16.89
N SER A 126 -2.38 -4.12 -18.14
CA SER A 126 -1.78 -5.29 -18.78
C SER A 126 -0.44 -5.68 -18.15
N LEU A 127 0.36 -4.69 -17.74
CA LEU A 127 1.63 -4.89 -17.05
C LEU A 127 1.40 -5.45 -15.64
N LEU A 128 0.44 -4.89 -14.91
CA LEU A 128 -0.03 -5.39 -13.61
C LEU A 128 -0.57 -6.82 -13.69
N ALA A 129 -1.40 -7.14 -14.70
CA ALA A 129 -1.95 -8.48 -14.88
C ALA A 129 -0.87 -9.55 -15.12
N LYS A 130 0.22 -9.20 -15.84
CA LYS A 130 1.37 -10.09 -16.03
C LYS A 130 2.16 -10.33 -14.74
N ASN A 131 2.30 -9.31 -13.90
CA ASN A 131 3.09 -9.37 -12.67
C ASN A 131 2.32 -10.00 -11.50
N GLY A 132 1.02 -9.71 -11.36
CA GLY A 132 0.15 -10.27 -10.33
C GLY A 132 -0.07 -11.78 -10.43
N CYS A 133 0.24 -12.38 -11.57
CA CYS A 133 0.20 -13.84 -11.74
C CYS A 133 1.39 -14.56 -11.05
N LYS A 134 2.39 -13.82 -10.54
CA LYS A 134 3.59 -14.39 -9.89
C LYS A 134 3.62 -14.26 -8.36
N SER A 135 2.79 -13.41 -7.76
CA SER A 135 2.89 -13.06 -6.33
C SER A 135 2.06 -13.93 -5.37
N ASP A 136 1.30 -14.92 -5.84
CA ASP A 136 0.48 -15.79 -4.96
C ASP A 136 1.26 -16.95 -4.31
N GLN A 137 2.60 -16.87 -4.25
CA GLN A 137 3.41 -17.78 -3.44
C GLN A 137 3.39 -17.31 -1.99
N ARG A 138 2.29 -17.62 -1.29
CA ARG A 138 2.21 -17.49 0.18
C ARG A 138 3.21 -18.46 0.80
N GLU A 139 4.42 -17.99 1.11
CA GLU A 139 5.28 -18.68 2.07
C GLU A 139 4.68 -18.53 3.47
N GLU A 140 3.80 -19.47 3.80
CA GLU A 140 3.34 -19.70 5.15
C GLU A 140 4.56 -20.16 5.97
N TYR A 141 5.16 -19.23 6.74
CA TYR A 141 6.32 -19.53 7.57
C TYR A 141 5.89 -20.44 8.74
N THR A 142 5.80 -21.75 8.47
CA THR A 142 5.76 -22.77 9.49
C THR A 142 7.15 -22.83 10.12
N GLY A 143 7.32 -22.16 11.27
CA GLY A 143 8.52 -22.32 12.08
C GLY A 143 8.81 -23.80 12.31
N PRO A 144 10.09 -24.23 12.37
CA PRO A 144 10.43 -25.64 12.37
C PRO A 144 9.71 -26.36 13.51
N ALA A 145 8.82 -27.28 13.13
CA ALA A 145 8.30 -28.30 14.01
C ALA A 145 9.39 -29.34 14.17
N GLN A 146 10.07 -29.36 15.31
CA GLN A 146 10.95 -30.44 15.80
C GLN A 146 11.21 -30.14 17.29
N LEU A 147 10.43 -30.76 18.17
CA LEU A 147 10.72 -32.00 18.93
C LEU A 147 11.80 -31.80 19.98
#